data_AF-A0A9P0Q3C9-F1
#
_entry.id   AF-A0A9P0Q3C9-F1
#
_cell.length_a   1.000
_cell.length_b   1.000
_cell.length_c   1.000
_cell.angle_alpha   90.00
_cell.angle_beta   90.00
_cell.angle_gamma   90.00
#
_symmetry.space_group_name_H-M   'P 1'
#
loop_
_entity.id
_entity.type
_entity.pdbx_description
1 polymer ?
#
loop_
_entity_poly.entity_id
_entity_poly.type
_entity_poly.pdbx_seq_one_letter_code
_entity_poly.pdbx_strand_id
1 'polypeptide(L)'
;MTRSSAYCGECNSRIVKQCPNLQCVECKKWYHSNSCTKITEVEERFLVEQKKPWTCRKCKRLTMNDLNDRRASSLGINRHNSPVPVGKDLDSIYSLLLELKTEVSVVHSDMIEMKTSLEFLNGMYEDQRQLNKVMSDMIEETRHENKKLREEMAVVQSKLMEMEAEKVPYC
;
A
#
# COMPACT_ATOMS: atom_id res chain seq x y z
N MET A 1 2.82 25.98 23.37
CA MET A 1 2.46 24.55 23.37
C MET A 1 0.96 24.43 23.53
N THR A 2 0.22 24.41 22.42
CA THR A 2 -1.23 24.23 22.39
C THR A 2 -1.56 22.81 22.84
N ARG A 3 -2.32 22.67 23.94
CA ARG A 3 -2.78 21.37 24.45
C ARG A 3 -3.88 20.86 23.51
N SER A 4 -3.52 20.00 22.55
CA SER A 4 -4.50 19.27 21.72
C SER A 4 -5.52 18.60 22.63
N SER A 5 -6.79 19.02 22.51
CA SER A 5 -7.88 18.52 23.34
C SER A 5 -8.52 17.34 22.62
N ALA A 6 -8.42 16.13 23.18
CA ALA A 6 -9.07 14.96 22.62
C ALA A 6 -10.57 14.93 22.97
N TYR A 7 -11.40 14.50 22.01
CA TYR A 7 -12.86 14.39 22.15
C TYR A 7 -13.31 12.93 22.00
N CYS A 8 -14.41 12.58 22.68
CA CYS A 8 -14.98 11.24 22.68
C CYS A 8 -15.61 10.88 21.33
N GLY A 9 -15.24 9.75 20.75
CA GLY A 9 -15.82 9.28 19.48
C GLY A 9 -17.28 8.81 19.53
N GLU A 10 -17.96 8.93 20.67
CA GLU A 10 -19.37 8.53 20.79
C GLU A 10 -20.28 9.68 21.17
N CYS A 11 -19.92 10.44 22.20
CA CYS A 11 -20.70 11.59 22.66
C CYS A 11 -20.06 12.93 22.30
N ASN A 12 -18.90 12.94 21.64
CA ASN A 12 -18.13 14.13 21.26
C ASN A 12 -17.70 15.04 22.42
N SER A 13 -17.91 14.61 23.67
CA SER A 13 -17.53 15.36 24.88
C SER A 13 -16.04 15.23 25.16
N ARG A 14 -15.46 16.20 25.88
CA ARG A 14 -14.02 16.28 26.16
C ARG A 14 -13.53 15.05 26.93
N ILE A 15 -12.35 14.54 26.55
CA ILE A 15 -11.63 13.49 27.27
C ILE A 15 -10.61 14.14 28.20
N VAL A 16 -10.60 13.72 29.47
CA VAL A 16 -9.66 14.20 30.48
C VAL A 16 -8.69 13.10 30.89
N LYS A 17 -7.46 13.49 31.27
CA LYS A 17 -6.44 12.58 31.77
C LYS A 17 -6.63 12.37 33.27
N GLN A 18 -6.94 11.12 33.66
CA GLN A 18 -6.97 10.67 35.05
C GLN A 18 -5.94 9.53 35.20
N CYS A 19 -4.77 9.86 35.74
CA CYS A 19 -3.60 8.98 35.79
C CYS A 19 -3.95 7.55 36.25
N PRO A 20 -3.60 6.47 35.51
CA PRO A 20 -2.78 6.42 34.28
C PRO A 20 -3.57 6.47 32.95
N ASN A 21 -4.89 6.65 33.01
CA ASN A 21 -5.82 6.46 31.89
C ASN A 21 -6.48 7.78 31.42
N LEU A 22 -7.14 7.72 30.27
CA LEU A 22 -7.96 8.82 29.75
C LEU A 22 -9.44 8.45 29.93
N GLN A 23 -10.29 9.38 30.35
CA GLN A 23 -11.73 9.12 30.53
C GLN A 23 -12.56 10.24 29.92
N CYS A 24 -13.64 9.89 29.21
CA CYS A 24 -14.64 10.88 28.80
C CYS A 24 -15.39 11.42 30.02
N VAL A 25 -15.56 12.74 30.08
CA VAL A 25 -16.24 13.39 31.21
C VAL A 25 -17.72 13.00 31.30
N GLU A 26 -18.39 12.82 30.15
CA GLU A 26 -19.82 12.52 30.10
C GLU A 26 -20.11 11.02 30.11
N CYS A 27 -19.68 10.27 29.09
CA CYS A 27 -20.03 8.85 28.99
C CYS A 27 -19.16 7.93 29.88
N LYS A 28 -18.18 8.49 30.61
CA LYS A 28 -17.26 7.78 31.51
C LYS A 28 -16.47 6.63 30.88
N LYS A 29 -16.42 6.56 29.54
CA LYS A 29 -15.61 5.56 28.81
C LYS A 29 -14.11 5.84 28.95
N TRP A 30 -13.34 4.76 29.08
CA TRP A 30 -11.89 4.79 29.27
C TRP A 30 -11.15 4.61 27.94
N TYR A 31 -10.03 5.32 27.78
CA TYR A 31 -9.18 5.32 26.60
C TYR A 31 -7.71 5.11 26.99
N HIS A 32 -6.94 4.48 26.11
CA HIS A 32 -5.52 4.20 26.36
C HIS A 32 -4.64 5.46 26.19
N SER A 33 -3.83 5.76 27.18
CA SER A 33 -3.01 6.99 27.23
C SER A 33 -1.90 7.08 26.16
N ASN A 34 -1.29 5.96 25.77
CA ASN A 34 -0.12 5.95 24.87
C ASN A 34 -0.39 5.59 23.40
N SER A 35 -1.58 5.09 23.07
CA SER A 35 -1.91 4.66 21.70
C SER A 35 -3.14 5.35 21.12
N CYS A 36 -3.93 6.02 21.97
CA CYS A 36 -5.14 6.73 21.53
C CYS A 36 -4.98 8.25 21.43
N THR A 37 -3.75 8.75 21.44
CA THR A 37 -3.44 10.19 21.51
C THR A 37 -2.63 10.70 20.33
N LYS A 38 -2.21 9.82 19.41
CA LYS A 38 -1.50 10.21 18.19
C LYS A 38 -2.49 10.45 17.06
N ILE A 39 -3.25 11.53 17.16
CA ILE A 39 -4.00 12.09 16.03
C ILE A 39 -3.07 13.12 15.41
N THR A 40 -2.77 12.97 14.12
CA THR A 40 -2.03 14.01 13.40
C THR A 40 -2.92 15.23 13.16
N GLU A 41 -2.34 16.42 13.07
CA GLU A 41 -3.11 17.67 12.86
C GLU A 41 -3.95 17.63 11.57
N VAL A 42 -3.48 16.89 10.56
CA VAL A 42 -4.21 16.67 9.29
C VAL A 42 -5.44 15.79 9.50
N GLU A 43 -5.33 14.71 10.28
CA GLU A 43 -6.46 13.85 10.62
C GLU A 43 -7.48 14.58 11.49
N GLU A 44 -7.04 15.46 12.38
CA GLU A 44 -7.92 16.29 13.21
C GLU A 44 -8.77 17.23 12.35
N ARG A 45 -8.16 17.96 11.40
CA ARG A 45 -8.92 18.83 10.48
C ARG A 45 -9.93 18.04 9.65
N PHE A 46 -9.53 16.90 9.11
CA PHE A 46 -10.40 16.04 8.32
C PHE A 46 -11.62 15.55 9.10
N LEU A 47 -11.43 15.15 10.37
CA LEU A 47 -12.53 14.64 11.20
C LEU A 47 -13.51 15.73 11.64
N VAL A 48 -13.00 16.93 11.93
CA VAL A 48 -13.82 18.11 12.22
C VAL A 48 -14.65 18.51 11.00
N GLU A 49 -14.03 18.59 9.82
CA GLU A 49 -14.70 18.95 8.57
C GLU A 49 -15.79 17.94 8.19
N GLN A 50 -15.53 16.66 8.42
CA GLN A 50 -16.48 15.58 8.12
C GLN A 50 -17.50 15.32 9.24
N LYS A 51 -17.44 16.04 10.36
CA LYS A 51 -18.22 15.77 11.59
C LYS A 51 -18.16 14.32 12.02
N LYS A 52 -17.04 13.64 11.79
CA LYS A 52 -16.87 12.22 12.09
C LYS A 52 -16.17 12.03 13.44
N PRO A 53 -16.65 11.12 14.29
CA PRO A 53 -15.96 10.81 15.52
C PRO A 53 -14.62 10.13 15.24
N TRP A 54 -13.59 10.53 15.97
CA TRP A 54 -12.32 9.83 15.93
C TRP A 54 -12.40 8.49 16.67
N THR A 55 -11.86 7.43 16.08
CA THR A 55 -11.69 6.12 16.74
C THR A 55 -10.26 5.61 16.58
N CYS A 56 -9.60 5.29 17.69
CA CYS A 56 -8.29 4.64 17.65
C CYS A 56 -8.40 3.27 16.96
N ARG A 57 -7.50 2.90 16.04
CA ARG A 57 -7.49 1.55 15.43
C ARG A 57 -7.44 0.40 16.45
N LYS A 58 -6.80 0.61 17.62
CA LYS A 58 -6.77 -0.38 18.70
C LYS A 58 -8.09 -0.45 19.49
N CYS A 59 -8.74 0.68 19.72
CA CYS A 59 -10.06 0.71 20.38
C CYS A 59 -11.21 0.39 19.43
N LYS A 60 -11.04 0.59 18.12
CA LYS A 60 -11.99 0.22 17.07
C LYS A 60 -12.16 -1.30 16.96
N ARG A 61 -11.15 -2.09 17.37
CA ARG A 61 -11.30 -3.55 17.51
C ARG A 61 -12.07 -3.98 18.77
N LEU A 62 -12.33 -3.07 19.71
CA LEU A 62 -12.99 -3.37 20.99
C LEU A 62 -14.44 -2.86 21.06
N THR A 63 -15.01 -2.35 19.97
CA THR A 63 -16.34 -1.76 19.97
C THR A 63 -17.42 -2.78 19.65
N MET A 64 -18.03 -3.36 20.70
CA MET A 64 -19.42 -3.16 21.12
C MET A 64 -19.92 -4.31 22.03
N ASN A 65 -19.30 -5.49 22.01
CA ASN A 65 -19.65 -6.60 22.91
C ASN A 65 -18.66 -6.81 24.08
N ASP A 66 -17.37 -6.50 23.92
CA ASP A 66 -16.34 -6.83 24.92
C ASP A 66 -16.34 -5.96 26.20
N LEU A 67 -17.10 -4.86 26.23
CA LEU A 67 -17.12 -3.95 27.39
C LEU A 67 -18.13 -4.35 28.48
N ASN A 68 -19.08 -5.26 28.19
CA ASN A 68 -20.00 -5.76 29.21
C ASN A 68 -19.37 -6.86 30.07
N ASP A 69 -18.50 -7.71 29.53
CA ASP A 69 -17.90 -8.83 30.29
C ASP A 69 -16.86 -8.40 31.33
N ARG A 70 -16.19 -7.27 31.12
CA ARG A 70 -15.21 -6.76 32.09
C ARG A 70 -15.82 -5.91 33.21
N ARG A 71 -17.08 -5.47 33.09
CA ARG A 71 -17.79 -4.80 34.20
C ARG A 71 -18.53 -5.77 35.12
N ALA A 72 -18.82 -6.99 34.68
CA ALA A 72 -19.47 -8.00 35.53
C ALA A 72 -18.48 -8.83 36.38
N SER A 73 -17.18 -8.83 36.05
CA SER A 73 -16.23 -9.78 36.66
C SER A 73 -15.38 -9.24 37.83
N SER A 74 -15.66 -8.04 38.34
CA SER A 74 -15.03 -7.58 39.59
C SER A 74 -16.07 -6.94 40.51
N LEU A 75 -16.38 -7.70 41.56
CA LEU A 75 -17.12 -7.35 42.79
C LEU A 75 -18.63 -7.64 42.77
N GLY A 76 -19.01 -8.88 43.10
CA GLY A 76 -20.34 -9.17 43.65
C GLY A 76 -20.84 -10.60 43.47
N ILE A 77 -20.70 -11.40 44.52
CA ILE A 77 -21.32 -12.71 44.74
C ILE A 77 -22.84 -12.68 44.45
N ASN A 78 -23.38 -13.56 43.61
CA ASN A 78 -24.40 -14.54 44.04
C ASN A 78 -24.79 -15.59 42.99
N ARG A 79 -25.01 -16.80 43.50
CA ARG A 79 -25.47 -18.00 42.81
C ARG A 79 -26.90 -17.81 42.30
N HIS A 80 -27.19 -18.21 41.06
CA HIS A 80 -28.42 -18.94 40.72
C HIS A 80 -28.24 -19.66 39.37
N ASN A 81 -28.60 -20.93 39.36
CA ASN A 81 -28.67 -21.80 38.17
C ASN A 81 -29.46 -21.09 37.06
N SER A 82 -28.77 -20.69 36.00
CA SER A 82 -29.39 -20.27 34.75
C SER A 82 -28.69 -21.02 33.62
N PRO A 83 -29.42 -21.61 32.66
CA PRO A 83 -28.78 -22.25 31.52
C PRO A 83 -28.01 -21.16 30.78
N VAL A 84 -26.68 -21.30 30.70
CA VAL A 84 -25.84 -20.45 29.84
C VAL A 84 -26.43 -20.52 28.42
N PRO A 85 -26.78 -19.40 27.78
CA PRO A 85 -27.34 -19.43 26.43
C PRO A 85 -26.21 -19.72 25.43
N VAL A 86 -25.90 -20.99 25.24
CA VAL A 86 -24.85 -21.49 24.32
C VAL A 86 -25.12 -21.09 22.85
N GLY A 87 -26.34 -20.65 22.51
CA GLY A 87 -26.74 -20.33 21.14
C GLY A 87 -26.10 -19.07 20.53
N LYS A 88 -25.90 -17.99 21.30
CA LYS A 88 -25.43 -16.70 20.73
C LYS A 88 -23.96 -16.70 20.32
N ASP A 89 -23.13 -17.43 21.06
CA ASP A 89 -21.70 -17.53 20.78
C ASP A 89 -21.43 -18.41 19.56
N LEU A 90 -22.20 -19.47 19.37
CA LEU A 90 -22.12 -20.34 18.18
C LEU A 90 -22.53 -19.60 16.91
N ASP A 91 -23.61 -18.81 16.94
CA ASP A 91 -24.06 -18.01 15.80
C ASP A 91 -23.01 -16.94 15.42
N SER A 92 -22.40 -16.30 16.43
CA SER A 92 -21.33 -15.31 16.20
C SER A 92 -20.07 -15.95 15.61
N ILE A 93 -19.66 -17.12 16.10
CA ILE A 93 -18.52 -17.87 15.55
C ILE A 93 -18.82 -18.30 14.11
N TYR A 94 -20.04 -18.73 13.81
CA TYR A 94 -20.44 -19.11 12.46
C TYR A 94 -20.40 -17.93 11.48
N SER A 95 -20.86 -16.75 11.92
CA SER A 95 -20.76 -15.51 11.12
C SER A 95 -19.30 -15.15 10.82
N LEU A 96 -18.43 -15.20 11.84
CA LEU A 96 -17.00 -14.93 11.66
C LEU A 96 -16.32 -15.94 10.74
N LEU A 97 -16.69 -17.22 10.83
CA LEU A 97 -16.20 -18.26 9.91
C LEU A 97 -16.64 -18.00 8.47
N LEU A 98 -17.87 -17.52 8.26
CA LEU A 98 -18.39 -17.20 6.94
C LEU A 98 -17.69 -15.96 6.33
N GLU A 99 -17.47 -14.94 7.15
CA GLU A 99 -16.69 -13.75 6.78
C GLU A 99 -15.26 -14.14 6.40
N LEU A 100 -14.57 -14.91 7.26
CA LEU A 100 -13.21 -15.37 7.00
C LEU A 100 -13.13 -16.21 5.72
N LYS A 101 -14.09 -17.11 5.49
CA LYS A 101 -14.16 -17.90 4.25
C LYS A 101 -14.27 -17.01 3.03
N THR A 102 -15.06 -15.94 3.11
CA THR A 102 -15.24 -14.97 2.03
C THR A 102 -13.95 -14.20 1.78
N GLU A 103 -13.31 -13.68 2.83
CA GLU A 103 -12.04 -12.97 2.73
C GLU A 103 -10.93 -13.86 2.15
N VAL A 104 -10.83 -15.11 2.58
CA VAL A 104 -9.87 -16.09 2.03
C VAL A 104 -10.14 -16.36 0.55
N SER A 105 -11.41 -16.44 0.15
CA SER A 105 -11.77 -16.62 -1.26
C SER A 105 -11.39 -15.41 -2.11
N VAL A 106 -11.54 -14.19 -1.59
CA VAL A 106 -11.12 -12.96 -2.27
C VAL A 106 -9.61 -12.92 -2.42
N VAL A 107 -8.86 -13.16 -1.33
CA VAL A 107 -7.40 -13.19 -1.37
C VAL A 107 -6.87 -14.24 -2.35
N HIS A 108 -7.52 -15.41 -2.42
CA HIS A 108 -7.15 -16.44 -3.38
C HIS A 108 -7.35 -15.97 -4.83
N SER A 109 -8.48 -15.32 -5.13
CA SER A 109 -8.74 -14.74 -6.46
C SER A 109 -7.72 -13.66 -6.81
N ASP A 110 -7.45 -12.73 -5.88
CA ASP A 110 -6.46 -11.67 -6.07
C ASP A 110 -5.06 -12.25 -6.34
N MET A 111 -4.70 -13.34 -5.66
CA MET A 111 -3.42 -14.02 -5.86
C MET A 111 -3.31 -14.66 -7.25
N ILE A 112 -4.41 -15.21 -7.79
CA ILE A 112 -4.45 -15.73 -9.17
C ILE A 112 -4.28 -14.59 -10.18
N GLU A 113 -4.97 -13.47 -9.97
CA GLU A 113 -4.87 -12.30 -10.85
C GLU A 113 -3.45 -11.70 -10.83
N MET A 114 -2.86 -11.57 -9.65
CA MET A 114 -1.46 -11.14 -9.49
C MET A 114 -0.50 -12.07 -10.22
N LYS A 115 -0.67 -13.40 -10.07
CA LYS A 115 0.18 -14.38 -10.77
C LYS A 115 0.10 -14.19 -12.28
N THR A 116 -1.12 -14.06 -12.82
CA THR A 116 -1.37 -13.86 -14.25
C THR A 116 -0.72 -12.56 -14.75
N SER A 117 -0.85 -11.49 -13.96
CA SER A 117 -0.24 -10.19 -14.27
C SER A 117 1.29 -10.25 -14.27
N LEU A 118 1.89 -10.98 -13.34
CA LEU A 118 3.34 -11.18 -13.29
C LEU A 118 3.84 -12.01 -14.47
N GLU A 119 3.13 -13.06 -14.87
CA GLU A 119 3.46 -13.86 -16.05
C GLU A 119 3.44 -13.00 -17.32
N PHE A 120 2.41 -12.14 -17.46
CA PHE A 120 2.30 -11.19 -18.56
C PHE A 120 3.46 -10.17 -18.58
N LEU A 121 3.75 -9.54 -17.44
CA LEU A 121 4.86 -8.57 -17.34
C LEU A 121 6.22 -9.21 -17.62
N ASN A 122 6.42 -10.45 -17.18
CA ASN A 122 7.66 -11.19 -17.46
C ASN A 122 7.82 -11.48 -18.96
N GLY A 123 6.72 -11.81 -19.65
CA GLY A 123 6.71 -11.94 -21.11
C GLY A 123 7.11 -10.63 -21.80
N MET A 124 6.46 -9.52 -21.45
CA MET A 124 6.80 -8.20 -22.00
C MET A 124 8.26 -7.80 -21.75
N TYR A 125 8.80 -8.13 -20.57
CA TYR A 125 10.18 -7.85 -20.24
C TYR A 125 11.17 -8.61 -21.14
N GLU A 126 10.91 -9.90 -21.39
CA GLU A 126 11.76 -10.71 -22.25
C GLU A 126 11.66 -10.26 -23.72
N ASP A 127 10.47 -9.91 -24.20
CA ASP A 127 10.27 -9.33 -25.54
C ASP A 127 11.07 -8.02 -25.69
N GLN A 128 10.98 -7.12 -24.71
CA GLN A 128 11.74 -5.86 -24.73
C GLN A 128 13.25 -6.10 -24.70
N ARG A 129 13.71 -7.10 -23.94
CA ARG A 129 15.12 -7.49 -23.88
C ARG A 129 15.61 -8.01 -25.23
N GLN A 130 14.82 -8.85 -25.90
CA GLN A 130 15.15 -9.34 -27.24
C GLN A 130 15.18 -8.20 -28.26
N LEU A 131 14.21 -7.30 -28.23
CA LEU A 131 14.17 -6.13 -29.11
C LEU A 131 15.42 -5.25 -28.93
N ASN A 132 15.82 -4.99 -27.67
CA ASN A 132 17.03 -4.23 -27.39
C ASN A 132 18.29 -4.92 -27.93
N LYS A 133 18.35 -6.24 -27.87
CA LYS A 133 19.46 -7.02 -28.44
C LYS A 133 19.51 -6.85 -29.96
N VAL A 134 18.39 -7.08 -30.66
CA VAL A 134 18.31 -6.91 -32.12
C VAL A 134 18.69 -5.48 -32.52
N MET A 135 18.19 -4.48 -31.81
CA MET A 135 18.54 -3.08 -32.07
C MET A 135 20.04 -2.81 -31.87
N SER A 136 20.66 -3.39 -30.84
CA SER A 136 22.10 -3.26 -30.61
C SER A 136 22.91 -3.91 -31.74
N ASP A 137 22.51 -5.10 -32.20
CA ASP A 137 23.18 -5.80 -33.29
C ASP A 137 23.07 -5.00 -34.60
N MET A 138 21.89 -4.45 -34.91
CA MET A 138 21.68 -3.58 -36.08
C MET A 138 22.51 -2.30 -36.03
N ILE A 139 22.65 -1.68 -34.86
CA ILE A 139 23.49 -0.48 -34.68
C ILE A 139 24.95 -0.81 -34.98
N GLU A 140 25.44 -1.95 -34.52
CA GLU A 140 26.83 -2.33 -34.72
C GLU A 140 27.12 -2.70 -36.19
N GLU A 141 26.19 -3.39 -36.85
CA GLU A 141 26.26 -3.64 -38.30
C GLU A 141 26.29 -2.33 -39.09
N THR A 142 25.37 -1.41 -38.79
CA THR A 142 25.31 -0.08 -39.42
C THR A 142 26.62 0.70 -39.20
N ARG A 143 27.24 0.61 -38.02
CA ARG A 143 28.55 1.24 -37.75
C ARG A 143 29.66 0.61 -38.58
N HIS A 144 29.66 -0.71 -38.69
CA HIS A 144 30.64 -1.44 -39.48
C HIS A 144 30.55 -1.05 -40.97
N GLU A 145 29.36 -1.05 -41.54
CA GLU A 145 29.12 -0.64 -42.92
C GLU A 145 29.52 0.83 -43.16
N ASN A 146 29.17 1.73 -42.25
CA ASN A 146 29.58 3.13 -42.35
C ASN A 146 31.10 3.29 -42.33
N LYS A 147 31.81 2.50 -41.52
CA LYS A 147 33.28 2.51 -41.50
C LYS A 147 33.83 2.05 -42.86
N LYS A 148 33.32 0.94 -43.39
CA LYS A 148 33.74 0.40 -44.69
C LYS A 148 33.50 1.41 -45.83
N LEU A 149 32.33 2.05 -45.86
CA LEU A 149 32.00 3.07 -46.86
C LEU A 149 32.94 4.28 -46.79
N ARG A 150 33.35 4.71 -45.59
CA ARG A 150 34.34 5.78 -45.43
C ARG A 150 35.71 5.40 -45.96
N GLU A 151 36.15 4.16 -45.72
CA GLU A 151 37.40 3.63 -46.25
C GLU A 151 37.37 3.55 -47.78
N GLU A 152 36.30 3.01 -48.36
CA GLU A 152 36.11 2.97 -49.82
C GLU A 152 36.08 4.37 -50.44
N MET A 153 35.40 5.32 -49.79
CA MET A 153 35.34 6.71 -50.24
C MET A 153 36.73 7.38 -50.23
N ALA A 154 37.55 7.12 -49.21
CA ALA A 154 38.92 7.62 -49.15
C ALA A 154 39.79 7.05 -50.29
N VAL A 155 39.63 5.75 -50.61
CA VAL A 155 40.32 5.13 -51.75
C VAL A 155 39.91 5.76 -53.08
N VAL A 156 38.60 5.99 -53.28
CA VAL A 156 38.10 6.64 -54.50
C VAL A 156 38.62 8.07 -54.62
N GLN A 157 38.62 8.83 -53.52
CA GLN A 157 39.18 10.19 -53.49
C GLN A 157 40.67 10.21 -53.85
N SER A 158 41.48 9.29 -53.32
CA SER A 158 42.90 9.17 -53.68
C SER A 158 43.09 8.92 -55.18
N LYS A 159 42.34 7.98 -55.74
CA LYS A 159 42.40 7.66 -57.18
C LYS A 159 41.99 8.83 -58.06
N LEU A 160 40.98 9.60 -57.64
CA LEU A 160 40.58 10.82 -58.35
C LEU A 160 41.72 11.85 -58.36
N MET A 161 42.38 12.08 -57.22
CA MET A 161 43.54 12.98 -57.14
C MET A 161 44.69 12.53 -58.03
N GLU A 162 45.00 11.22 -58.05
CA GLU A 162 46.03 10.64 -58.93
C GLU A 162 45.69 10.88 -60.41
N MET A 163 44.45 10.59 -60.81
CA MET A 163 43.99 10.81 -62.19
C MET A 163 43.96 12.29 -62.59
N GLU A 164 43.65 13.19 -61.66
CA GLU A 164 43.70 14.64 -61.90
C GLU A 164 45.15 15.13 -62.06
N ALA A 165 46.10 14.56 -61.30
CA ALA A 165 47.52 14.87 -61.42
C ALA A 165 48.11 14.38 -62.76
N GLU A 166 47.71 13.19 -63.24
CA GLU A 166 48.14 12.65 -64.54
C GLU A 166 47.60 13.44 -65.74
N LYS A 167 46.47 14.13 -65.58
CA LYS A 167 45.86 14.97 -66.61
C LYS A 167 46.55 16.31 -66.83
N VAL A 168 47.56 16.67 -66.02
CA VAL A 168 48.35 17.89 -66.24
C VAL A 168 49.13 17.72 -67.55
N PRO A 169 48.79 18.47 -68.61
CA PRO A 169 49.44 18.31 -69.90
C PRO A 169 50.89 18.80 -69.81
N TYR A 170 51.80 18.02 -70.38
CA TYR A 170 53.12 18.52 -70.78
C TYR A 170 52.93 19.75 -71.70
N CYS A 171 53.24 20.93 -71.17
CA CYS A 171 53.49 22.17 -71.91
C CYS A 171 54.81 22.74 -71.42
#